data_AF-A0A960MQH5-F1
#
_entry.id   AF-A0A960MQH5-F1
#
_cell.length_a   1.000
_cell.length_b   1.000
_cell.length_c   1.000
_cell.angle_alpha   90.00
_cell.angle_beta   90.00
_cell.angle_gamma   90.00
#
_symmetry.space_group_name_H-M   'P 1'
#
loop_
_entity.id
_entity.type
_entity.pdbx_description
1 polymer ?
#
loop_
_entity_poly.entity_id
_entity_poly.type
_entity_poly.pdbx_seq_one_letter_code
_entity_poly.pdbx_strand_id
1 'polypeptide(L)' 'MDPNAQECRLHTVTDREAGLRLDKMLADAFPDLSRSRLQDLIRDGQVSVCGKPVTKPRHPMIAG' A
#
# COMPACT_ATOMS: atom_id res chain seq x y z
N MET A 1 -7.06 -23.72 -12.28
CA MET A 1 -6.34 -22.43 -12.25
C MET A 1 -7.35 -21.39 -11.88
N ASP A 2 -7.48 -21.14 -10.58
CA ASP A 2 -8.47 -20.24 -10.02
C ASP A 2 -8.09 -18.79 -10.38
N PRO A 3 -8.93 -18.06 -11.15
CA PRO A 3 -8.60 -16.71 -11.61
C PRO A 3 -8.74 -15.63 -10.53
N ASN A 4 -8.97 -16.02 -9.27
CA ASN A 4 -9.25 -15.11 -8.17
C ASN A 4 -8.27 -15.29 -6.98
N ALA A 5 -7.04 -15.74 -7.24
CA ALA A 5 -6.01 -15.71 -6.22
C ALA A 5 -5.74 -14.25 -5.84
N GLN A 6 -6.25 -13.81 -4.70
CA GLN A 6 -5.89 -12.51 -4.13
C GLN A 6 -4.39 -12.54 -3.82
N GLU A 7 -3.60 -11.93 -4.69
CA GLU A 7 -2.15 -11.80 -4.51
C GLU A 7 -1.86 -10.86 -3.33
N CYS A 8 -1.58 -11.44 -2.16
CA CYS A 8 -1.05 -10.68 -1.04
C CYS A 8 0.40 -10.28 -1.36
N ARG A 9 0.61 -9.01 -1.71
CA ARG A 9 1.95 -8.46 -1.93
C ARG A 9 2.46 -7.80 -0.65
N LEU A 10 3.67 -8.17 -0.24
CA LEU A 10 4.37 -7.57 0.89
C LEU A 10 5.45 -6.62 0.36
N HIS A 11 5.47 -5.39 0.87
CA HIS A 11 6.52 -4.41 0.59
C HIS A 11 7.11 -3.92 1.91
N THR A 12 8.43 -3.88 2.00
CA THR A 12 9.14 -3.36 3.17
C THR A 12 9.54 -1.92 2.90
N VAL A 13 9.18 -1.01 3.80
CA VAL A 13 9.45 0.43 3.65
C VAL A 13 10.93 0.67 3.95
N THR A 14 11.67 1.20 2.97
CA THR A 14 13.06 1.60 3.19
C THR A 14 13.15 2.98 3.83
N ASP A 15 14.32 3.32 4.39
CA ASP A 15 14.56 4.65 4.99
C ASP A 15 14.33 5.81 4.01
N ARG A 16 14.57 5.59 2.71
CA ARG A 16 14.27 6.59 1.66
C ARG A 16 12.78 6.79 1.41
N GLU A 17 11.97 5.80 1.76
CA GLU A 17 10.52 5.84 1.67
C GLU A 17 9.86 6.32 2.97
N ALA A 18 10.66 6.46 4.04
CA ALA A 18 10.22 7.10 5.28
C ALA A 18 9.76 8.53 4.99
N GLY A 19 8.61 8.90 5.54
CA GLY A 19 7.98 10.20 5.33
C GLY A 19 7.23 10.32 4.00
N LEU A 20 7.30 9.34 3.09
CA LEU A 20 6.43 9.30 1.92
C LEU A 20 4.99 9.00 2.33
N ARG A 21 4.05 9.46 1.51
CA ARG A 21 2.64 9.09 1.64
C ARG A 21 2.46 7.64 1.23
N LEU A 22 1.66 6.89 1.98
CA LEU A 22 1.30 5.50 1.68
C LEU A 22 0.86 5.32 0.21
N ASP A 23 -0.02 6.19 -0.31
CA ASP A 23 -0.47 6.11 -1.70
C ASP A 23 0.65 6.30 -2.73
N LYS A 24 1.64 7.15 -2.41
CA LYS A 24 2.78 7.41 -3.29
C LYS A 24 3.76 6.23 -3.25
N MET A 25 4.07 5.73 -2.05
CA MET A 25 4.95 4.58 -1.85
C MET A 25 4.39 3.34 -2.56
N LEU A 26 3.10 3.04 -2.39
CA LEU A 26 2.47 1.91 -3.06
C LEU A 26 2.45 2.07 -4.58
N ALA A 27 2.28 3.28 -5.10
CA ALA A 27 2.32 3.53 -6.54
C ALA A 27 3.74 3.38 -7.13
N ASP A 28 4.78 3.61 -6.32
CA ASP A 28 6.17 3.41 -6.70
C ASP A 28 6.55 1.92 -6.64
N ALA A 29 6.14 1.23 -5.58
CA ALA A 29 6.35 -0.20 -5.38
C ALA A 29 5.53 -1.08 -6.32
N PHE A 30 4.32 -0.63 -6.71
CA PHE A 30 3.38 -1.38 -7.56
C PHE A 30 2.92 -0.53 -8.76
N PRO A 31 3.80 -0.34 -9.77
CA PRO A 31 3.47 0.45 -10.96
C PRO A 31 2.33 -0.16 -11.80
N ASP A 32 2.05 -1.46 -11.65
CA ASP A 32 0.88 -2.15 -12.25
C ASP A 32 -0.47 -1.68 -11.69
N LEU A 33 -0.51 -1.10 -10.49
CA LEU A 33 -1.74 -0.64 -9.86
C LEU A 33 -1.90 0.87 -10.06
N SER A 34 -3.07 1.28 -10.54
CA SER A 34 -3.41 2.69 -10.64
C SER A 34 -3.54 3.33 -9.25
N ARG A 35 -3.20 4.61 -9.14
CA ARG A 35 -3.33 5.37 -7.87
C ARG A 35 -4.76 5.34 -7.31
N SER A 36 -5.77 5.36 -8.18
CA SER A 36 -7.18 5.27 -7.77
C SER A 36 -7.46 3.91 -7.14
N ARG A 37 -7.00 2.81 -7.77
CA ARG A 37 -7.16 1.45 -7.24
C ARG A 37 -6.48 1.28 -5.90
N LEU A 38 -5.28 1.84 -5.73
CA LEU A 38 -4.60 1.88 -4.43
C LEU A 38 -5.40 2.67 -3.39
N GLN A 39 -5.98 3.81 -3.75
CA GLN A 39 -6.84 4.57 -2.82
C GLN A 39 -8.08 3.78 -2.41
N ASP A 40 -8.71 3.05 -3.33
CA ASP A 40 -9.86 2.21 -3.03
C ASP A 40 -9.49 1.07 -2.08
N LEU A 41 -8.40 0.34 -2.35
CA LEU A 41 -7.90 -0.73 -1.46
C LEU A 41 -7.59 -0.22 -0.05
N ILE A 42 -6.99 0.97 0.04
CA ILE A 42 -6.72 1.62 1.32
C ILE A 42 -8.04 1.95 2.02
N ARG A 43 -8.98 2.63 1.33
CA ARG A 43 -10.29 3.01 1.90
C ARG A 43 -11.10 1.80 2.37
N ASP A 44 -10.99 0.69 1.64
CA ASP A 44 -11.65 -0.59 1.93
C ASP A 44 -10.97 -1.35 3.09
N GLY A 45 -9.81 -0.87 3.58
CA GLY A 45 -9.07 -1.49 4.68
C GLY A 45 -8.28 -2.73 4.26
N GLN A 46 -8.10 -2.96 2.96
CA GLN A 46 -7.32 -4.07 2.41
C GLN A 46 -5.80 -3.82 2.47
N VAL A 47 -5.38 -2.62 2.86
CA VAL A 47 -3.97 -2.28 3.06
C VAL A 47 -3.67 -2.21 4.54
N SER A 48 -2.68 -2.99 4.97
CA SER A 48 -2.19 -2.99 6.35
C SER A 48 -0.72 -2.55 6.39
N VAL A 49 -0.41 -1.64 7.31
CA VAL A 49 0.94 -1.17 7.59
C VAL A 49 1.33 -1.68 8.97
N CYS A 50 2.39 -2.48 9.05
CA CYS A 50 2.86 -3.08 10.30
C CYS A 50 1.74 -3.80 11.10
N GLY A 51 0.89 -4.54 10.38
CA GLY A 51 -0.25 -5.27 10.96
C GLY A 51 -1.46 -4.41 11.34
N LYS A 52 -1.45 -3.10 11.08
CA LYS A 52 -2.59 -2.21 11.31
C LYS A 52 -3.24 -1.84 9.99
N PRO A 53 -4.54 -2.10 9.79
CA PRO A 53 -5.24 -1.66 8.59
C PRO A 53 -5.26 -0.13 8.54
N VAL A 54 -4.92 0.43 7.38
CA VAL A 54 -4.85 1.88 7.16
C VAL A 54 -5.90 2.26 6.15
N THR A 55 -6.77 3.20 6.52
CA THR A 55 -7.85 3.71 5.65
C THR A 55 -7.58 5.10 5.09
N LYS A 56 -6.41 5.67 5.41
CA LYS A 56 -6.01 7.01 5.00
C LYS A 56 -4.89 6.92 3.95
N PRO A 57 -5.16 7.18 2.66
CA PRO A 57 -4.14 7.08 1.61
C PRO A 57 -2.98 8.06 1.78
N ARG A 58 -3.25 9.20 2.41
CA ARG A 58 -2.25 10.22 2.77
C ARG A 58 -1.50 9.94 4.08
N HIS A 59 -1.63 8.74 4.66
CA HIS A 59 -0.91 8.40 5.88
C HIS A 59 0.61 8.47 5.62
N PRO A 60 1.36 9.25 6.41
CA PRO A 60 2.82 9.28 6.29
C PRO A 60 3.37 7.93 6.77
N MET A 61 4.23 7.33 5.96
CA MET A 61 4.92 6.10 6.30
C MET A 61 6.11 6.42 7.20
N ILE A 62 6.34 5.57 8.19
CA ILE A 62 7.52 5.61 9.05
C ILE A 62 8.40 4.44 8.61
N ALA A 63 9.70 4.66 8.45
CA ALA A 63 10.61 3.55 8.25
C ALA A 63 10.61 2.65 9.49
N GLY A 64 10.66 1.34 9.26
CA GLY A 64 10.66 0.30 10.27
C GLY A 64 11.08 -1.02 9.68
#